data_AF-A0A948BML2-F1
#
_entry.id   AF-A0A948BML2-F1
#
_cell.length_a   1.000
_cell.length_b   1.000
_cell.length_c   1.000
_cell.angle_alpha   90.00
_cell.angle_beta   90.00
_cell.angle_gamma   90.00
#
_symmetry.space_group_name_H-M   'P 1'
#
loop_
_entity.id
_entity.type
_entity.pdbx_description
1 polymer ?
#
loop_
_entity_poly.entity_id
_entity_poly.type
_entity_poly.pdbx_seq_one_letter_code
_entity_poly.pdbx_strand_id
1 'polypeptide(L)'
;MKSSGNRISWLLAILFLSIAVAQPLVADQEKQGKCETLLTQKCEACHYMARICEQLGNKSLRQWKSTIKRMVKHGSKLSKDEQQELALCLSIMPVGAEIVCQ
;
A
#
# COMPACT_ATOMS: atom_id res chain seq x y z
N MET A 1 -34.80 58.52 -12.81
CA MET A 1 -34.64 57.55 -11.70
C MET A 1 -34.39 56.17 -12.33
N LYS A 2 -33.12 55.83 -12.61
CA LYS A 2 -32.21 54.93 -11.86
C LYS A 2 -32.70 53.48 -11.72
N SER A 3 -32.19 52.70 -12.68
CA SER A 3 -31.83 51.28 -12.69
C SER A 3 -31.79 50.52 -11.36
N SER A 4 -32.34 49.32 -11.37
CA SER A 4 -31.70 48.13 -10.78
C SER A 4 -32.42 46.85 -11.23
N GLY A 5 -32.08 46.39 -12.44
CA GLY A 5 -32.34 45.02 -12.88
C GLY A 5 -31.57 44.03 -12.01
N ASN A 6 -32.26 42.95 -11.67
CA ASN A 6 -31.91 41.90 -10.72
C ASN A 6 -30.53 41.25 -11.02
N ARG A 7 -29.43 41.85 -10.53
CA ARG A 7 -28.04 41.33 -10.65
C ARG A 7 -27.73 40.18 -9.68
N ILE A 8 -28.76 39.55 -9.10
CA ILE A 8 -28.59 38.49 -8.10
C ILE A 8 -28.70 37.10 -8.76
N SER A 9 -29.18 37.03 -10.02
CA SER A 9 -29.42 35.75 -10.72
C SER A 9 -28.20 35.16 -11.45
N TRP A 10 -27.02 35.78 -11.37
CA TRP A 10 -25.81 35.35 -12.11
C TRP A 10 -24.61 35.02 -11.21
N LEU A 11 -24.75 35.04 -9.89
CA LEU A 11 -23.65 34.69 -8.96
C LEU A 11 -23.75 33.28 -8.36
N LEU A 12 -24.89 32.60 -8.52
CA LEU A 12 -25.08 31.22 -8.02
C LEU A 12 -24.72 30.12 -9.02
N ALA A 13 -24.42 30.47 -10.27
CA ALA A 13 -24.13 29.49 -11.32
C ALA A 13 -22.64 29.16 -11.52
N ILE A 14 -21.72 29.82 -10.80
CA ILE A 14 -20.26 29.66 -10.97
C ILE A 14 -19.62 28.85 -9.82
N LEU A 15 -20.35 28.54 -8.74
CA LEU A 15 -19.76 27.91 -7.55
C LEU A 15 -19.64 26.36 -7.60
N PHE A 16 -20.04 25.70 -8.69
CA PHE A 16 -20.07 24.24 -8.79
C PHE A 16 -19.33 23.68 -10.03
N LEU A 17 -18.21 24.29 -10.43
CA LEU A 17 -17.34 23.77 -11.50
C LEU A 17 -15.91 23.49 -10.98
N SER A 18 -15.80 22.81 -9.85
CA SER A 18 -14.49 22.48 -9.24
C SER A 18 -14.45 21.08 -8.63
N ILE A 19 -14.94 20.04 -9.29
CA ILE A 19 -14.47 18.67 -9.00
C ILE A 19 -14.49 17.89 -10.30
N ALA A 20 -13.32 17.49 -10.82
CA ALA A 20 -13.06 16.12 -11.26
C ALA A 20 -11.63 15.98 -11.84
N VAL A 21 -11.04 14.81 -11.55
CA VAL A 21 -9.84 14.20 -12.15
C VAL A 21 -8.51 14.63 -11.48
N ALA A 22 -7.64 13.75 -10.96
CA ALA A 22 -7.46 12.29 -11.09
C ALA A 22 -7.06 11.67 -9.74
N GLN A 23 -7.61 10.50 -9.39
CA GLN A 23 -7.19 9.73 -8.22
C GLN A 23 -6.39 8.50 -8.66
N PRO A 24 -5.04 8.50 -8.60
CA PRO A 24 -4.24 7.28 -8.69
C PRO A 24 -4.03 6.59 -7.32
N LEU A 25 -4.61 7.11 -6.23
CA LEU A 25 -4.22 6.73 -4.86
C LEU A 25 -4.79 5.38 -4.39
N VAL A 26 -5.90 4.91 -4.96
CA VAL A 26 -6.63 3.74 -4.41
C VAL A 26 -5.86 2.43 -4.65
N ALA A 27 -5.19 2.28 -5.80
CA ALA A 27 -4.50 1.04 -6.16
C ALA A 27 -3.26 0.77 -5.30
N ASP A 28 -2.52 1.82 -4.91
CA ASP A 28 -1.34 1.67 -4.05
C ASP A 28 -1.72 1.43 -2.59
N GLN A 29 -2.80 2.07 -2.11
CA GLN A 29 -3.34 1.83 -0.78
C GLN A 29 -3.89 0.40 -0.62
N GLU A 30 -4.56 -0.14 -1.64
CA GLU A 30 -5.04 -1.53 -1.62
C GLU A 30 -3.87 -2.53 -1.55
N LYS A 31 -2.85 -2.36 -2.39
CA LYS A 31 -1.66 -3.22 -2.38
C LYS A 31 -0.90 -3.16 -1.06
N GLN A 32 -0.80 -1.97 -0.47
CA GLN A 32 -0.15 -1.78 0.83
C GLN A 32 -0.93 -2.47 1.95
N GLY A 33 -2.25 -2.29 2.02
CA GLY A 33 -3.10 -2.96 3.01
C GLY A 33 -3.10 -4.48 2.87
N LYS A 34 -3.03 -5.01 1.64
CA LYS A 34 -2.89 -6.44 1.39
C LYS A 34 -1.52 -6.98 1.83
N CYS A 35 -0.45 -6.23 1.60
CA CYS A 35 0.87 -6.60 2.07
C CYS A 35 0.94 -6.67 3.61
N GLU A 36 0.39 -5.68 4.30
CA GLU A 36 0.27 -5.65 5.75
C GLU A 36 -0.46 -6.87 6.28
N THR A 37 -1.63 -7.12 5.72
CA THR A 37 -2.46 -8.28 6.11
C THR A 37 -1.68 -9.59 5.96
N LEU A 38 -0.94 -9.77 4.85
CA LEU A 38 -0.13 -10.97 4.64
C LEU A 38 1.03 -11.07 5.63
N LEU A 39 1.71 -9.96 5.94
CA LEU A 39 2.81 -9.93 6.90
C LEU A 39 2.32 -10.34 8.29
N THR A 40 1.31 -9.65 8.82
CA THR A 40 0.77 -9.92 10.16
C THR A 40 0.17 -11.31 10.28
N GLN A 41 -0.58 -11.79 9.28
CA GLN A 41 -1.26 -13.08 9.38
C GLN A 41 -0.37 -14.29 9.10
N LYS A 42 0.65 -14.15 8.23
CA LYS A 42 1.40 -15.30 7.71
C LYS A 42 2.84 -15.37 8.20
N CYS A 43 3.47 -14.23 8.44
CA CYS A 43 4.89 -14.15 8.75
C CYS A 43 5.15 -14.01 10.27
N GLU A 44 4.23 -13.40 11.03
CA GLU A 44 4.32 -13.35 12.51
C GLU A 44 3.84 -14.63 13.20
N ALA A 45 3.17 -15.52 12.48
CA ALA A 45 2.57 -16.74 13.03
C ALA A 45 3.58 -17.71 13.66
N CYS A 46 4.87 -17.63 13.31
CA CYS A 46 5.91 -18.52 13.80
C CYS A 46 7.04 -17.81 14.57
N HIS A 47 7.34 -16.55 14.25
CA HIS A 47 8.38 -15.75 14.90
C HIS A 47 8.18 -14.25 14.59
N TYR A 48 8.81 -13.39 15.38
CA TYR A 48 8.77 -11.94 15.20
C TYR A 48 9.36 -11.46 13.86
N MET A 49 8.97 -10.25 13.46
CA MET A 49 9.33 -9.57 12.22
C MET A 49 10.74 -8.97 12.18
N ALA A 50 11.48 -8.96 13.29
CA ALA A 50 12.81 -8.36 13.40
C ALA A 50 13.77 -8.74 12.26
N ARG A 51 13.79 -10.03 11.87
CA ARG A 51 14.62 -10.53 10.76
C ARG A 51 14.23 -9.99 9.40
N ILE A 52 12.97 -9.62 9.21
CA ILE A 52 12.50 -8.97 7.98
C ILE A 52 12.91 -7.50 8.02
N CYS A 53 12.70 -6.81 9.15
CA CYS A 53 13.11 -5.42 9.35
C CYS A 53 14.61 -5.22 9.05
N GLU A 54 15.49 -6.05 9.63
CA GLU A 54 16.95 -6.01 9.41
C GLU A 54 17.37 -6.19 7.93
N GLN A 55 16.49 -6.76 7.11
CA GLN A 55 16.78 -7.11 5.72
C GLN A 55 16.12 -6.17 4.70
N LEU A 56 15.29 -5.21 5.16
CA LEU A 56 14.74 -4.16 4.30
C LEU A 56 15.88 -3.34 3.69
N GLY A 57 15.76 -3.00 2.40
CA GLY A 57 16.83 -2.34 1.62
C GLY A 57 18.06 -3.20 1.29
N ASN A 58 18.28 -4.31 2.00
CA ASN A 58 19.46 -5.18 1.83
C ASN A 58 19.20 -6.37 0.86
N LYS A 59 17.94 -6.68 0.58
CA LYS A 59 17.54 -7.80 -0.28
C LYS A 59 16.83 -7.34 -1.55
N SER A 60 17.30 -7.85 -2.68
CA SER A 60 16.59 -7.79 -3.96
C SER A 60 15.33 -8.65 -3.97
N LEU A 61 14.44 -8.40 -4.93
CA LEU A 61 13.25 -9.22 -5.21
C LEU A 61 13.57 -10.72 -5.30
N ARG A 62 14.66 -11.11 -5.98
CA ARG A 62 15.07 -12.52 -6.11
C ARG A 62 15.42 -13.14 -4.75
N GLN A 63 16.10 -12.38 -3.89
CA GLN A 63 16.47 -12.84 -2.54
C GLN A 63 15.25 -12.94 -1.62
N TRP A 64 14.28 -12.03 -1.75
CA TRP A 64 12.99 -12.14 -1.06
C TRP A 64 12.20 -13.36 -1.50
N LYS A 65 12.08 -13.61 -2.80
CA LYS A 65 11.44 -14.84 -3.32
C LYS A 65 12.09 -16.11 -2.74
N SER A 66 13.42 -16.15 -2.64
CA SER A 66 14.14 -17.28 -2.04
C SER A 66 13.82 -17.44 -0.55
N THR A 67 13.74 -16.33 0.18
CA THR A 67 13.41 -16.32 1.62
C THR A 67 11.99 -16.84 1.85
N ILE A 68 11.02 -16.34 1.10
CA ILE A 68 9.61 -16.75 1.19
C ILE A 68 9.45 -18.23 0.84
N LYS A 69 10.09 -18.71 -0.24
CA LYS A 69 10.09 -20.15 -0.58
C LYS A 69 10.62 -21.02 0.55
N ARG A 70 11.64 -20.55 1.28
CA ARG A 70 12.17 -21.25 2.45
C ARG A 70 11.14 -21.29 3.57
N MET A 71 10.43 -20.20 3.83
CA MET A 71 9.38 -20.16 4.86
C MET A 71 8.21 -21.09 4.52
N VAL A 72 7.82 -21.18 3.25
CA VAL A 72 6.84 -22.17 2.79
C VAL A 72 7.32 -23.60 3.03
N LYS A 73 8.60 -23.90 2.74
CA LYS A 73 9.20 -25.21 3.05
C LYS A 73 9.19 -25.52 4.55
N HIS A 74 9.22 -24.51 5.41
CA HIS A 74 9.11 -24.65 6.88
C HIS A 74 7.65 -24.65 7.38
N GLY A 75 6.65 -24.62 6.50
CA GLY A 75 5.24 -24.78 6.86
C GLY A 75 4.39 -23.52 6.75
N SER A 76 4.94 -22.39 6.30
CA SER A 76 4.11 -21.20 6.04
C SER A 76 3.10 -21.49 4.91
N LYS A 77 1.82 -21.22 5.19
CA LYS A 77 0.71 -21.48 4.27
C LYS A 77 0.45 -20.26 3.39
N LEU A 78 1.25 -20.15 2.32
CA LEU A 78 1.17 -19.12 1.29
C LEU A 78 0.94 -19.75 -0.09
N SER A 79 -0.10 -19.29 -0.79
CA SER A 79 -0.32 -19.55 -2.21
C SER A 79 0.80 -18.96 -3.07
N LYS A 80 0.91 -19.37 -4.34
CA LYS A 80 1.93 -18.84 -5.25
C LYS A 80 1.79 -17.34 -5.48
N ASP A 81 0.55 -16.83 -5.50
CA ASP A 81 0.28 -15.41 -5.75
C ASP A 81 0.66 -14.57 -4.53
N GLU A 82 0.29 -15.00 -3.32
CA GLU A 82 0.70 -14.34 -2.07
C GLU A 82 2.24 -14.32 -1.93
N GLN A 83 2.94 -15.38 -2.34
CA GLN A 83 4.40 -15.40 -2.34
C GLN A 83 5.00 -14.34 -3.27
N GLN A 84 4.43 -14.19 -4.48
CA GLN A 84 4.89 -13.21 -5.45
C GLN A 84 4.62 -11.79 -4.93
N GLU A 85 3.44 -11.56 -4.35
CA GLU A 85 3.01 -10.28 -3.79
C GLU A 85 3.86 -9.85 -2.60
N LEU A 86 4.08 -10.74 -1.63
CA LEU A 86 4.98 -10.47 -0.50
C LEU A 86 6.40 -10.17 -0.96
N ALA A 87 6.91 -10.91 -1.96
CA ALA A 87 8.26 -10.68 -2.45
C ALA A 87 8.40 -9.30 -3.11
N LEU A 88 7.39 -8.89 -3.88
CA LEU A 88 7.35 -7.56 -4.50
C LEU A 88 7.27 -6.47 -3.43
N CYS A 89 6.33 -6.60 -2.50
CA CYS A 89 6.16 -5.64 -1.40
C CYS A 89 7.46 -5.44 -0.61
N LEU A 90 8.07 -6.52 -0.13
CA LEU A 90 9.31 -6.45 0.66
C LEU A 90 10.51 -5.91 -0.14
N SER A 91 10.51 -6.06 -1.46
CA SER A 91 11.61 -5.57 -2.31
C SER A 91 11.62 -4.07 -2.54
N ILE A 92 10.46 -3.42 -2.36
CA ILE A 92 10.31 -1.96 -2.55
C ILE A 92 10.06 -1.23 -1.23
N MET A 93 9.86 -1.96 -0.14
CA MET A 93 9.59 -1.40 1.18
C MET A 93 10.81 -0.63 1.72
N PRO A 94 10.63 0.60 2.23
CA PRO A 94 11.73 1.39 2.75
C PRO A 94 12.32 0.76 4.02
N VAL A 95 13.61 1.02 4.25
CA VAL A 95 14.29 0.65 5.50
C VAL A 95 13.56 1.31 6.67
N GLY A 96 13.29 0.55 7.74
CA GLY A 96 12.62 1.07 8.93
C GLY A 96 11.09 1.16 8.84
N ALA A 97 10.45 0.54 7.84
CA ALA A 97 9.00 0.57 7.71
C ALA A 97 8.29 0.00 8.96
N GLU A 98 7.42 0.80 9.58
CA GLU A 98 6.72 0.49 10.85
C GLU A 98 5.89 -0.80 10.79
N ILE A 99 5.41 -1.16 9.61
CA ILE A 99 4.69 -2.42 9.34
C ILE A 99 5.51 -3.68 9.67
N VAL A 100 6.84 -3.57 9.74
CA VAL A 100 7.77 -4.69 10.00
C VAL A 100 8.74 -4.39 11.14
N CYS A 101 9.08 -3.12 11.32
CA CYS A 101 10.07 -2.63 12.28
C CYS A 101 9.38 -2.08 13.53
N GLN A 102 8.90 -3.00 14.38
CA GLN A 102 8.27 -2.69 15.67
C GLN A 102 9.09 -3.25 16.84
#